data_AF-A0A347TK69-F1
#
_entry.id   AF-A0A347TK69-F1
#
_cell.length_a   1.000
_cell.length_b   1.000
_cell.length_c   1.000
_cell.angle_alpha   90.00
_cell.angle_beta   90.00
_cell.angle_gamma   90.00
#
_symmetry.space_group_name_H-M   'P 1'
#
loop_
_entity.id
_entity.type
_entity.pdbx_description
1 polymer ?
#
loop_
_entity_poly.entity_id
_entity_poly.type
_entity_poly.pdbx_seq_one_letter_code
_entity_poly.pdbx_strand_id
1 'polypeptide(L)'
;MKKRKIDKIFLRKKTLDKNMQEHDLNRLVEMAWQDRTTFDAIYLQYGLTENQVKNKMRKLISKKAYNRWRKRVQNKTTKHKKKLYHKPDRFQGPW
;
A
#
# COMPACT_ATOMS: atom_id res chain seq x y z
N MET A 1 27.92 -11.17 35.91
CA MET A 1 26.72 -10.62 36.59
C MET A 1 25.61 -10.36 35.58
N LYS A 2 24.40 -10.85 35.88
CA LYS A 2 23.16 -10.76 35.10
C LYS A 2 22.66 -9.32 35.05
N LYS A 3 22.30 -8.80 33.88
CA LYS A 3 21.05 -8.09 33.54
C LYS A 3 20.98 -7.95 32.00
N ARG A 4 19.92 -8.19 31.24
CA ARG A 4 18.58 -8.82 31.34
C ARG A 4 18.14 -8.85 29.86
N LYS A 5 17.97 -10.02 29.23
CA LYS A 5 16.65 -10.59 28.87
C LYS A 5 15.68 -9.73 28.01
N ILE A 6 15.99 -8.50 27.60
CA ILE A 6 15.00 -7.58 26.98
C ILE A 6 15.05 -7.58 25.44
N ASP A 7 16.23 -7.56 24.81
CA ASP A 7 16.25 -7.39 23.34
C ASP A 7 16.09 -8.70 22.55
N LYS A 8 16.20 -9.85 23.24
CA LYS A 8 15.93 -11.18 22.67
C LYS A 8 14.43 -11.46 22.45
N ILE A 9 13.54 -10.51 22.78
CA ILE A 9 12.08 -10.68 22.68
C ILE A 9 11.49 -10.10 21.38
N PHE A 10 12.13 -9.11 20.73
CA PHE A 10 11.53 -8.44 19.55
C PHE A 10 12.03 -8.93 18.19
N LEU A 11 13.05 -9.79 18.15
CA LEU A 11 13.60 -10.37 16.91
C LEU A 11 13.16 -11.81 16.65
N ARG A 12 12.08 -12.26 17.28
CA ARG A 12 11.56 -13.62 17.11
C ARG A 12 10.16 -13.59 16.52
N LYS A 13 10.10 -14.10 15.28
CA LYS A 13 8.93 -14.36 14.42
C LYS A 13 8.39 -13.11 13.73
N LYS A 14 8.39 -13.06 12.40
CA LYS A 14 7.90 -14.12 11.53
C LYS A 14 8.82 -14.24 10.30
N THR A 15 9.59 -15.32 10.22
CA THR A 15 9.87 -15.92 8.92
C THR A 15 8.49 -16.23 8.34
N LEU A 16 7.96 -15.33 7.52
CA LEU A 16 6.74 -15.61 6.77
C LEU A 16 7.07 -16.77 5.86
N ASP A 17 6.43 -17.87 6.19
CA ASP A 17 6.47 -19.16 5.51
C ASP A 17 6.56 -18.95 4.00
N LYS A 18 7.43 -19.73 3.36
CA LYS A 18 7.77 -19.67 1.93
C LYS A 18 6.58 -20.01 1.02
N ASN A 19 5.41 -20.22 1.62
CA ASN A 19 4.12 -20.48 1.01
C ASN A 19 3.15 -19.37 1.46
N MET A 20 3.09 -18.25 0.72
CA MET A 20 1.85 -17.46 0.76
C MET A 20 0.76 -18.42 0.31
N GLN A 21 -0.16 -18.78 1.21
CA GLN A 21 -1.31 -19.56 0.82
C GLN A 21 -2.03 -18.81 -0.31
N GLU A 22 -2.62 -19.53 -1.24
CA GLU A 22 -3.37 -18.96 -2.36
C GLU A 22 -4.39 -17.89 -1.90
N HIS A 23 -4.94 -18.08 -0.70
CA HIS A 23 -5.81 -17.13 -0.01
C HIS A 23 -5.16 -15.76 0.26
N ASP A 24 -3.89 -15.72 0.66
CA ASP A 24 -3.17 -14.45 0.90
C ASP A 24 -2.92 -13.68 -0.41
N LEU A 25 -2.67 -14.41 -1.51
CA LEU A 25 -2.50 -13.81 -2.83
C LEU A 25 -3.83 -13.25 -3.35
N ASN A 26 -4.92 -14.00 -3.19
CA ASN A 26 -6.26 -13.53 -3.55
C ASN A 26 -6.64 -12.30 -2.74
N ARG A 27 -6.38 -12.30 -1.43
CA ARG A 27 -6.63 -11.15 -0.56
C ARG A 27 -5.78 -9.93 -0.94
N LEU A 28 -4.51 -10.14 -1.28
CA LEU A 28 -3.63 -9.08 -1.79
C LEU A 28 -4.19 -8.45 -3.08
N VAL A 29 -4.69 -9.27 -4.01
CA VAL A 29 -5.32 -8.81 -5.25
C VAL A 29 -6.59 -8.02 -4.94
N GLU A 30 -7.47 -8.53 -4.08
CA GLU A 30 -8.68 -7.82 -3.63
C GLU A 30 -8.35 -6.44 -3.06
N MET A 31 -7.43 -6.38 -2.10
CA MET A 31 -7.00 -5.13 -1.48
C MET A 31 -6.37 -4.17 -2.49
N ALA A 32 -5.58 -4.67 -3.44
CA ALA A 32 -4.97 -3.85 -4.47
C ALA A 32 -6.00 -3.27 -5.46
N TRP A 33 -7.15 -3.95 -5.66
CA TRP A 33 -8.24 -3.46 -6.51
C TRP A 33 -9.20 -2.50 -5.81
N GLN A 34 -9.22 -2.45 -4.49
CA GLN A 34 -9.99 -1.48 -3.73
C GLN A 34 -9.33 -0.08 -3.79
N ASP A 35 -10.04 0.91 -4.31
CA ASP A 35 -9.49 2.28 -4.46
C ASP A 35 -9.11 2.94 -3.12
N ARG A 36 -9.69 2.45 -2.02
CA ARG A 36 -9.49 2.95 -0.66
C ARG A 36 -8.27 2.36 0.04
N THR A 37 -7.65 1.33 -0.51
CA THR A 37 -6.47 0.72 0.10
C THR A 37 -5.21 1.47 -0.31
N THR A 38 -4.43 1.92 0.68
CA THR A 38 -3.13 2.53 0.44
C THR A 38 -2.05 1.45 0.36
N PHE A 39 -0.95 1.72 -0.35
CA PHE A 39 0.21 0.82 -0.33
C PHE A 39 0.82 0.67 1.07
N ASP A 40 0.62 1.66 1.93
CA ASP A 40 1.07 1.64 3.32
C ASP A 40 0.30 0.59 4.15
N ALA A 41 -1.01 0.49 3.97
CA ALA A 41 -1.79 -0.58 4.61
C ALA A 41 -1.35 -1.98 4.16
N ILE A 42 -1.03 -2.14 2.88
CA ILE A 42 -0.50 -3.41 2.34
C ILE A 42 0.90 -3.69 2.91
N TYR A 43 1.73 -2.67 3.08
CA TYR A 43 3.04 -2.78 3.69
C TYR A 43 2.94 -3.20 5.17
N LEU A 44 2.01 -2.63 5.94
CA LEU A 44 1.80 -3.01 7.35
C LEU A 44 1.36 -4.48 7.49
N GLN A 45 0.49 -4.96 6.61
CA GLN A 45 -0.07 -6.31 6.72
C GLN A 45 0.85 -7.40 6.14
N TYR A 46 1.53 -7.13 5.03
CA TYR A 46 2.34 -8.12 4.29
C TYR A 46 3.84 -7.81 4.24
N GLY A 47 4.27 -6.66 4.74
CA GLY A 47 5.65 -6.18 4.61
C GLY A 47 6.06 -5.88 3.15
N LEU A 48 5.10 -5.76 2.23
CA LEU A 48 5.38 -5.59 0.80
C LEU A 48 5.45 -4.12 0.42
N THR A 49 6.58 -3.74 -0.17
CA THR A 49 6.75 -2.40 -0.74
C THR A 49 5.88 -2.22 -1.99
N GLU A 50 5.56 -0.98 -2.34
CA GLU A 50 4.78 -0.64 -3.54
C GLU A 50 5.32 -1.32 -4.82
N ASN A 51 6.65 -1.36 -4.98
CA ASN A 51 7.29 -2.01 -6.14
C ASN A 51 7.11 -3.53 -6.13
N GLN A 52 7.22 -4.17 -4.96
CA GLN A 52 6.98 -5.61 -4.83
C GLN A 52 5.52 -5.95 -5.12
N VAL A 53 4.56 -5.14 -4.65
CA VAL A 53 3.13 -5.32 -4.97
C VAL A 53 2.89 -5.20 -6.47
N LYS A 54 3.45 -4.19 -7.14
CA LYS A 54 3.35 -4.07 -8.62
C LYS A 54 3.91 -5.30 -9.33
N ASN A 55 5.06 -5.80 -8.90
CA ASN A 55 5.70 -6.97 -9.51
C ASN A 55 4.89 -8.24 -9.29
N LYS A 56 4.29 -8.42 -8.10
CA LYS A 56 3.35 -9.53 -7.84
C LYS A 56 2.09 -9.41 -8.69
N MET A 57 1.47 -8.24 -8.73
CA MET A 57 0.27 -7.99 -9.54
C MET A 57 0.52 -8.29 -11.03
N ARG A 58 1.70 -7.97 -11.58
CA ARG A 58 2.05 -8.32 -12.96
C ARG A 58 2.02 -9.82 -13.24
N LYS A 59 2.32 -10.66 -12.24
CA LYS A 59 2.34 -12.12 -12.37
C LYS A 59 0.98 -12.76 -12.06
N LEU A 60 0.19 -12.13 -11.18
CA LEU A 60 -1.08 -12.67 -10.69
C LEU A 60 -2.28 -12.42 -11.61
N ILE A 61 -2.30 -11.29 -12.34
CA ILE A 61 -3.43 -10.93 -13.20
C ILE A 61 -3.00 -10.74 -14.66
N SER A 62 -3.96 -10.85 -15.57
CA SER A 62 -3.70 -10.66 -17.00
C SER A 62 -3.20 -9.24 -17.33
N LYS A 63 -2.37 -9.11 -18.37
CA LYS A 63 -1.79 -7.83 -18.81
C LYS A 63 -2.84 -6.73 -19.03
N LYS A 64 -4.00 -7.07 -19.59
CA LYS A 64 -5.12 -6.12 -19.79
C LYS A 64 -5.69 -5.63 -18.45
N ALA A 65 -5.90 -6.53 -17.49
CA ALA A 65 -6.37 -6.18 -16.15
C ALA A 65 -5.35 -5.33 -15.40
N TYR A 66 -4.06 -5.69 -15.48
CA TYR A 66 -2.96 -4.92 -14.90
C TYR A 66 -2.90 -3.49 -15.45
N ASN A 67 -3.07 -3.31 -16.76
CA ASN A 67 -3.08 -1.97 -17.36
C ASN A 67 -4.24 -1.11 -16.83
N ARG A 68 -5.43 -1.68 -16.64
CA ARG A 68 -6.57 -0.97 -16.03
C ARG A 68 -6.30 -0.58 -14.58
N TRP A 69 -5.79 -1.52 -13.79
CA TRP A 69 -5.37 -1.25 -12.41
C TRP A 69 -4.29 -0.18 -12.35
N ARG A 70 -3.30 -0.23 -13.25
CA ARG A 70 -2.21 0.75 -13.32
C ARG A 70 -2.70 2.15 -13.63
N LYS A 71 -3.66 2.30 -14.55
CA LYS A 71 -4.31 3.60 -14.83
C LYS A 71 -4.96 4.18 -13.57
N ARG A 72 -5.64 3.35 -12.75
CA ARG A 72 -6.25 3.78 -11.49
C ARG A 72 -5.22 4.18 -10.43
N VAL A 73 -4.19 3.36 -10.24
CA VAL A 73 -3.12 3.62 -9.26
C VAL A 73 -2.28 4.84 -9.64
N GLN A 74 -1.98 5.03 -10.93
CA GLN A 74 -1.17 6.12 -11.43
C GLN A 74 -1.90 7.47 -11.43
N ASN A 75 -3.23 7.46 -11.57
CA ASN A 75 -4.06 8.66 -11.46
C ASN A 75 -4.24 9.17 -10.02
N LYS A 76 -3.61 8.57 -9.00
CA LYS A 76 -3.43 9.22 -7.70
C LYS A 76 -2.34 10.29 -7.79
N THR A 77 -2.62 11.34 -8.57
CA THR A 77 -1.76 12.50 -8.84
C THR A 77 -1.87 13.60 -7.78
N THR A 78 -2.58 13.38 -6.67
CA THR A 78 -2.58 14.32 -5.54
C THR A 78 -1.46 14.00 -4.55
N LYS A 79 -0.23 13.87 -5.07
CA LYS A 79 1.00 13.71 -4.27
C LYS A 79 1.68 15.04 -3.91
N HIS A 80 1.13 16.18 -4.32
CA HIS A 80 1.59 17.49 -3.85
C HIS A 80 0.59 18.10 -2.86
N LYS A 81 0.86 17.98 -1.56
CA LYS A 81 0.39 18.96 -0.55
C LYS A 81 0.85 20.40 -0.88
N LYS A 82 1.78 20.57 -1.84
CA LYS A 82 2.42 21.84 -2.23
C LYS A 82 1.67 22.65 -3.31
N LYS A 83 0.48 22.24 -3.75
CA LYS A 83 -0.39 23.06 -4.64
C LYS A 83 -1.52 23.79 -3.90
N LEU A 84 -1.48 23.85 -2.57
CA LEU A 84 -2.38 24.70 -1.79
C LEU A 84 -1.89 26.17 -1.73
N TYR A 85 -1.32 26.70 -2.83
CA TYR A 85 -0.99 28.13 -2.99
C TYR A 85 -2.04 28.89 -3.78
N HIS A 86 -3.14 28.24 -4.16
CA HIS A 86 -4.34 28.99 -4.47
C HIS A 86 -5.15 29.02 -3.18
N LYS A 87 -5.15 30.17 -2.49
CA LYS A 87 -6.29 30.48 -1.61
C LYS A 87 -7.53 30.27 -2.49
N PRO A 88 -8.50 29.44 -2.10
CA PRO A 88 -9.80 29.56 -2.74
C PRO A 88 -10.21 31.01 -2.48
N ASP A 89 -10.43 31.78 -3.55
CA ASP A 89 -11.16 33.03 -3.44
C ASP A 89 -12.54 32.63 -2.96
N ARG A 90 -12.70 32.68 -1.64
CA ARG A 90 -13.90 32.26 -0.96
C ARG A 90 -14.79 33.48 -1.11
N PHE A 91 -15.72 33.42 -2.06
CA PHE A 91 -16.68 34.49 -2.30
C PHE A 91 -17.24 34.97 -0.97
N GLN A 92 -16.76 36.14 -0.53
CA GLN A 92 -17.34 36.90 0.57
C GLN A 92 -18.46 37.67 -0.10
N GLY A 93 -19.68 37.13 -0.06
CA GLY A 93 -20.83 37.83 -0.57
C GLY A 93 -20.96 39.19 0.11
N PRO A 94 -21.49 40.21 -0.58
CA PRO A 94 -21.95 41.40 0.13
C PRO A 94 -23.20 40.97 0.91
N TRP A 95 -23.39 41.54 2.11
CA TRP A 95 -24.42 41.25 3.11
C TRP A 95 -24.04 40.20 4.16
#